data_AF-A0A397IFL3-F1
#
_entry.id   AF-A0A397IFL3-F1
#
_cell.length_a   1.000
_cell.length_b   1.000
_cell.length_c   1.000
_cell.angle_alpha   90.00
_cell.angle_beta   90.00
_cell.angle_gamma   90.00
#
_symmetry.space_group_name_H-M   'P 1'
#
loop_
_entity.id
_entity.type
_entity.pdbx_description
1 polymer ?
#
loop_
_entity_poly.entity_id
_entity_poly.type
_entity_poly.pdbx_seq_one_letter_code
_entity_poly.pdbx_strand_id
1 'polypeptide(L)'
;MAKRRELEVTLISSGTIKPELHYGPFSRNWWFVPSMKKNNDLEMMYPIRIGMKTQIELNGKNFIMRILKRNNYQPGYTCQCDSNSSEIEDNPTNAITSIYKQIFKTQTKILGSIVMGFDKESIISELLYNIEFHSYSISIESKLSIMVFGLDISKNEGWMGAGEGYMASFIYIFKKERCLFVQKFAKNKSIVEIWNNNIKISDFEGDSPVNVWQKIGILEKFRGTQLFGLEHTYTQSILQQLSIPRCQPSQWNDEEIMNGLYEYHLKRRTIANVNWLQLFKEWESWGNIFEINTVLVRLYPKNHKFSDREMQAWNSMLKAVGCTNITPFNNDISMYKFWTRSSNPEIDKETLSNLYNSGFLNPYPSNIRNPVKIFWESFKDSLVINKKGSNGIRRILSIIAHKFGYEELQDKLGVRFEMFGLEIGTVNRLLEINRLTALIRNTPIMCRSAYITTYMIFGLINL
;
A
#
# COMPACT_ATOMS: atom_id res chain seq x y z
N MET A 1 -21.73 4.05 -25.25
CA MET A 1 -20.69 4.69 -24.42
C MET A 1 -19.48 4.94 -25.30
N ALA A 2 -19.04 6.20 -25.44
CA ALA A 2 -17.84 6.50 -26.22
C ALA A 2 -16.61 5.88 -25.54
N LYS A 3 -15.81 5.13 -26.31
CA LYS A 3 -14.54 4.56 -25.87
C LYS A 3 -13.67 5.71 -25.36
N ARG A 4 -13.42 5.77 -24.05
CA ARG A 4 -12.59 6.80 -23.42
C ARG A 4 -11.19 6.68 -24.04
N ARG A 5 -10.70 7.70 -24.74
CA ARG A 5 -9.32 7.71 -25.23
C ARG A 5 -8.42 7.62 -24.01
N GLU A 6 -7.64 6.55 -23.94
CA GLU A 6 -6.69 6.37 -22.88
C GLU A 6 -5.49 7.28 -23.17
N LEU A 7 -5.38 8.37 -22.40
CA LEU A 7 -4.24 9.26 -22.47
C LEU A 7 -3.10 8.65 -21.64
N GLU A 8 -1.89 8.69 -22.20
CA GLU A 8 -0.68 8.38 -21.47
C GLU A 8 -0.29 9.61 -20.64
N VAL A 9 -0.14 9.42 -19.33
CA VAL A 9 0.13 10.49 -18.37
C VAL A 9 1.40 10.14 -17.63
N THR A 10 2.37 11.04 -17.68
CA THR A 10 3.65 10.89 -16.99
C THR A 10 3.67 11.79 -15.77
N LEU A 11 3.92 11.23 -14.59
CA LEU A 11 4.20 12.02 -13.39
C LEU A 11 5.66 12.48 -13.44
N ILE A 12 5.87 13.80 -13.59
CA ILE A 12 7.22 14.39 -13.60
C ILE A 12 7.73 14.57 -12.16
N SER A 13 6.84 14.97 -11.26
CA SER A 13 7.15 15.18 -9.86
C SER A 13 5.92 14.93 -9.01
N SER A 14 6.08 14.13 -7.95
CA SER A 14 5.04 13.85 -6.98
C SER A 14 4.59 15.08 -6.18
N GLY A 15 5.44 16.11 -6.06
CA GLY A 15 5.22 17.23 -5.14
C GLY A 15 5.33 16.81 -3.66
N THR A 16 4.91 17.71 -2.77
CA THR A 16 5.05 17.57 -1.31
C THR A 16 3.72 17.63 -0.56
N ILE A 17 3.68 16.92 0.56
CA ILE A 17 2.63 17.04 1.57
C ILE A 17 3.02 18.13 2.55
N LYS A 18 2.05 18.96 2.92
CA LYS A 18 2.19 20.00 3.94
C LYS A 18 1.16 19.79 5.05
N PRO A 19 1.55 19.56 6.31
CA PRO A 19 0.62 19.23 7.38
C PRO A 19 -0.53 20.23 7.53
N GLU A 20 -0.24 21.54 7.42
CA GLU A 20 -1.25 22.59 7.55
C GLU A 20 -2.32 22.58 6.46
N LEU A 21 -2.00 21.99 5.29
CA LEU A 21 -2.94 21.88 4.18
C LEU A 21 -3.62 20.52 4.11
N HIS A 22 -2.92 19.44 4.45
CA HIS A 22 -3.43 18.08 4.25
C HIS A 22 -4.11 17.53 5.51
N TYR A 23 -3.75 18.04 6.69
CA TYR A 23 -4.30 17.60 7.97
C TYR A 23 -4.84 18.77 8.82
N GLY A 24 -4.91 19.98 8.24
CA GLY A 24 -5.53 21.15 8.86
C GLY A 24 -7.05 21.23 8.65
N PRO A 25 -7.70 22.30 9.15
CA PRO A 25 -9.15 22.50 9.03
C PRO A 25 -9.68 22.41 7.59
N PHE A 26 -8.89 22.88 6.62
CA PHE A 26 -9.26 22.91 5.19
C PHE A 26 -8.70 21.71 4.39
N SER A 27 -8.32 20.64 5.07
CA SER A 27 -7.77 19.41 4.49
C SER A 27 -8.61 18.89 3.32
N ARG A 28 -9.93 18.98 3.41
CA ARG A 28 -10.87 18.55 2.36
C ARG A 28 -10.57 19.10 0.96
N ASN A 29 -9.93 20.25 0.83
CA ASN A 29 -9.54 20.82 -0.48
C ASN A 29 -8.31 20.15 -1.10
N TRP A 30 -7.54 19.41 -0.30
CA TRP A 30 -6.24 18.83 -0.66
C TRP A 30 -6.29 17.30 -0.78
N TRP A 31 -7.49 16.72 -0.80
CA TRP A 31 -7.70 15.30 -1.01
C TRP A 31 -8.82 15.06 -2.02
N PHE A 32 -8.69 14.05 -2.88
CA PHE A 32 -9.69 13.71 -3.89
C PHE A 32 -10.11 12.24 -3.80
N VAL A 33 -11.33 11.95 -4.26
CA VAL A 33 -11.84 10.57 -4.41
C VAL A 33 -11.76 10.16 -5.89
N PRO A 34 -11.04 9.09 -6.24
CA PRO A 34 -10.97 8.58 -7.61
C PRO A 34 -12.32 8.06 -8.08
N SER A 35 -12.64 8.25 -9.35
CA SER A 35 -13.93 7.81 -9.92
C SER A 35 -14.07 6.28 -10.05
N MET A 36 -13.01 5.52 -9.78
CA MET A 36 -12.89 4.10 -10.15
C MET A 36 -13.46 3.13 -9.10
N LYS A 37 -13.67 3.56 -7.85
CA LYS A 37 -14.12 2.68 -6.76
C LYS A 37 -15.11 3.40 -5.86
N LYS A 38 -16.40 3.17 -6.09
CA LYS A 38 -17.45 3.56 -5.14
C LYS A 38 -17.79 2.34 -4.29
N ASN A 39 -17.37 2.35 -3.04
CA ASN A 39 -18.09 1.60 -2.02
C ASN A 39 -19.18 2.54 -1.48
N ASN A 40 -20.36 2.01 -1.16
CA ASN A 40 -21.53 2.86 -0.89
C ASN A 40 -21.34 3.76 0.35
N ASP A 41 -20.54 3.32 1.34
CA ASP A 41 -20.43 3.99 2.63
C ASP A 41 -19.03 4.51 2.98
N LEU A 42 -17.98 4.11 2.24
CA LEU A 42 -16.58 4.48 2.50
C LEU A 42 -15.82 4.79 1.20
N GLU A 43 -15.18 5.95 1.14
CA GLU A 43 -14.34 6.37 0.02
C GLU A 43 -12.93 6.73 0.51
N MET A 44 -11.93 6.01 0.01
CA MET A 44 -10.52 6.36 0.25
C MET A 44 -10.18 7.64 -0.51
N MET A 45 -9.48 8.55 0.14
CA MET A 45 -9.09 9.83 -0.45
C MET A 45 -7.59 9.89 -0.69
N TYR A 46 -7.19 10.53 -1.78
CA TYR A 46 -5.79 10.59 -2.21
C TYR A 46 -5.32 12.05 -2.22
N PRO A 47 -4.07 12.33 -1.85
CA PRO A 47 -3.66 13.70 -1.66
C PRO A 47 -3.42 14.41 -3.00
N ILE A 48 -3.73 15.69 -3.00
CA ILE A 48 -3.38 16.64 -4.05
C ILE A 48 -2.09 17.32 -3.57
N ARG A 49 -0.93 16.93 -4.09
CA ARG A 49 0.35 17.41 -3.54
C ARG A 49 0.77 18.76 -4.13
N ILE A 50 1.33 19.65 -3.29
CA ILE A 50 1.83 20.94 -3.76
C ILE A 50 3.08 20.73 -4.61
N GLY A 51 3.15 21.40 -5.75
CA GLY A 51 4.27 21.27 -6.67
C GLY A 51 4.24 19.99 -7.51
N MET A 52 3.20 19.15 -7.38
CA MET A 52 2.97 18.01 -8.25
C MET A 52 2.92 18.47 -9.71
N LYS A 53 3.57 17.71 -10.59
CA LYS A 53 3.59 17.98 -12.03
C LYS A 53 3.31 16.73 -12.84
N THR A 54 2.37 16.81 -13.77
CA THR A 54 2.13 15.76 -14.76
C THR A 54 2.35 16.30 -16.16
N GLN A 55 2.69 15.41 -17.09
CA GLN A 55 2.81 15.71 -18.51
C GLN A 55 1.94 14.78 -19.32
N ILE A 56 1.30 15.36 -20.33
CA ILE A 56 0.62 14.61 -21.38
C ILE A 56 1.00 15.18 -22.75
N GLU A 57 0.91 14.35 -23.77
CA GLU A 57 1.02 14.79 -25.16
C GLU A 57 -0.37 14.92 -25.78
N LEU A 58 -0.66 16.09 -26.36
CA LEU A 58 -1.88 16.34 -27.14
C LEU A 58 -1.50 16.97 -28.47
N ASN A 59 -1.92 16.32 -29.56
CA ASN A 59 -1.64 16.75 -30.95
C ASN A 59 -0.16 17.09 -31.19
N GLY A 60 0.76 16.23 -30.73
CA GLY A 60 2.20 16.42 -30.93
C GLY A 60 2.86 17.47 -30.04
N LYS A 61 2.14 18.01 -29.04
CA LYS A 61 2.65 19.00 -28.09
C LYS A 61 2.54 18.53 -26.66
N ASN A 62 3.56 18.85 -25.86
CA ASN A 62 3.62 18.49 -24.44
C ASN A 62 2.94 19.56 -23.58
N PHE A 63 1.96 19.12 -22.81
CA PHE A 63 1.27 19.95 -21.81
C PHE A 63 1.72 19.50 -20.42
N ILE A 64 2.26 20.43 -19.65
CA ILE A 64 2.72 20.19 -18.28
C ILE A 64 1.74 20.86 -17.32
N MET A 65 1.06 20.06 -16.50
CA MET A 65 0.26 20.56 -15.39
C MET A 65 1.11 20.79 -14.16
N ARG A 66 0.75 21.77 -13.34
CA ARG A 66 1.36 22.01 -12.03
C ARG A 66 0.30 22.38 -10.99
N ILE A 67 0.45 21.84 -9.78
CA ILE A 67 -0.34 22.21 -8.61
C ILE A 67 0.42 23.24 -7.76
N LEU A 68 -0.29 24.28 -7.33
CA LEU A 68 0.19 25.38 -6.50
C LEU A 68 -0.74 25.57 -5.30
N LYS A 69 -0.27 26.27 -4.26
CA LYS A 69 -1.10 26.74 -3.15
C LYS A 69 -1.63 28.14 -3.48
N ARG A 70 -2.95 28.34 -3.42
CA ARG A 70 -3.57 29.67 -3.47
C ARG A 70 -3.68 30.24 -2.06
N ASN A 71 -3.91 31.56 -1.96
CA ASN A 71 -4.06 32.26 -0.68
C ASN A 71 -5.22 31.72 0.18
N ASN A 72 -6.24 31.12 -0.46
CA ASN A 72 -7.46 30.70 0.21
C ASN A 72 -7.44 29.24 0.70
N TYR A 73 -6.26 28.65 0.98
CA TYR A 73 -6.13 27.23 1.38
C TYR A 73 -6.71 26.24 0.35
N GLN A 74 -6.79 26.66 -0.91
CA GLN A 74 -7.24 25.82 -2.03
C GLN A 74 -6.07 25.52 -2.98
N PRO A 75 -6.08 24.37 -3.65
CA PRO A 75 -5.16 24.11 -4.73
C PRO A 75 -5.44 25.07 -5.90
N GLY A 76 -4.37 25.52 -6.54
CA GLY A 76 -4.41 26.22 -7.81
C GLY A 76 -3.73 25.37 -8.87
N TYR A 77 -4.23 25.45 -10.10
CA TYR A 77 -3.75 24.64 -11.20
C TYR A 77 -3.25 25.53 -12.31
N THR A 78 -2.07 25.23 -12.83
CA THR A 78 -1.56 25.85 -14.05
C THR A 78 -1.23 24.79 -15.08
N CYS A 79 -1.30 25.17 -16.35
CA CYS A 79 -0.85 24.37 -17.47
C CYS A 79 0.18 25.17 -18.28
N GLN A 80 1.23 24.52 -18.74
CA GLN A 80 2.23 25.09 -19.62
C GLN A 80 2.37 24.22 -20.86
N CYS A 81 2.43 24.84 -22.03
CA CYS A 81 2.79 24.17 -23.28
C CYS A 81 3.66 25.13 -24.10
N ASP A 82 4.85 24.66 -24.49
CA ASP A 82 5.92 25.49 -25.07
C ASP A 82 6.21 26.73 -24.18
N SER A 83 6.12 27.93 -24.76
CA SER A 83 6.28 29.22 -24.08
C SER A 83 4.99 29.76 -23.44
N ASN A 84 3.84 29.13 -23.66
CA ASN A 84 2.56 29.59 -23.15
C ASN A 84 2.26 28.96 -21.79
N SER A 85 1.75 29.76 -20.85
CA SER A 85 1.30 29.32 -19.53
C SER A 85 -0.10 29.86 -19.25
N SER A 86 -0.92 29.03 -18.59
CA SER A 86 -2.21 29.49 -18.09
C SER A 86 -2.01 30.41 -16.90
N GLU A 87 -3.04 31.20 -16.61
CA GLU A 87 -3.21 31.77 -15.27
C GLU A 87 -3.46 30.65 -14.25
N ILE A 88 -3.46 31.01 -12.96
CA ILE A 88 -3.77 30.07 -11.87
C ILE A 88 -5.28 29.87 -11.81
N GLU A 89 -5.71 28.69 -12.24
CA GLU A 89 -7.12 28.28 -12.25
C GLU A 89 -7.50 27.55 -10.96
N ASP A 90 -8.81 27.53 -10.68
CA ASP A 90 -9.40 26.81 -9.53
C ASP A 90 -9.57 25.31 -9.75
N ASN A 91 -9.48 24.85 -11.01
CA ASN A 91 -9.60 23.45 -11.37
C ASN A 91 -8.70 23.08 -12.56
N PRO A 92 -8.22 21.82 -12.63
CA PRO A 92 -7.26 21.41 -13.66
C PRO A 92 -7.86 21.41 -15.08
N THR A 93 -9.18 21.25 -15.22
CA THR A 93 -9.86 21.26 -16.53
C THR A 93 -9.74 22.62 -17.19
N ASN A 94 -9.97 23.70 -16.42
CA ASN A 94 -9.83 25.07 -16.91
C ASN A 94 -8.38 25.36 -17.31
N ALA A 95 -7.41 24.99 -16.47
CA ALA A 95 -5.98 25.24 -16.74
C ALA A 95 -5.52 24.64 -18.07
N ILE A 96 -5.84 23.38 -18.35
CA ILE A 96 -5.44 22.79 -19.63
C ILE A 96 -6.30 23.26 -20.81
N THR A 97 -7.61 23.43 -20.61
CA THR A 97 -8.51 23.84 -21.70
C THR A 97 -8.21 25.27 -22.16
N SER A 98 -7.82 26.16 -21.25
CA SER A 98 -7.44 27.54 -21.59
C SER A 98 -6.19 27.56 -22.47
N ILE A 99 -5.16 26.79 -22.13
CA ILE A 99 -3.92 26.71 -22.92
C ILE A 99 -4.12 25.99 -24.24
N TYR A 100 -4.90 24.90 -24.24
CA TYR A 100 -5.25 24.21 -25.47
C TYR A 100 -6.00 25.13 -26.45
N LYS A 101 -6.96 25.92 -25.95
CA LYS A 101 -7.67 26.93 -26.75
C LYS A 101 -6.74 28.02 -27.28
N GLN A 102 -5.79 28.49 -26.47
CA GLN A 102 -4.82 29.51 -26.91
C GLN A 102 -3.93 29.01 -28.04
N ILE A 103 -3.49 27.75 -27.99
CA ILE A 103 -2.54 27.16 -28.95
C ILE A 103 -3.25 26.73 -30.24
N PHE A 104 -4.34 25.96 -30.12
CA PHE A 104 -5.00 25.35 -31.28
C PHE A 104 -6.21 26.14 -31.78
N LYS A 105 -6.59 27.23 -31.10
CA LYS A 105 -7.76 28.07 -31.44
C LYS A 105 -9.09 27.29 -31.50
N THR A 106 -9.19 26.16 -30.79
CA THR A 106 -10.42 25.34 -30.69
C THR A 106 -10.94 25.28 -29.26
N GLN A 107 -12.25 25.08 -29.08
CA GLN A 107 -12.90 25.04 -27.77
C GLN A 107 -12.99 23.61 -27.18
N THR A 108 -11.99 22.77 -27.42
CA THR A 108 -12.03 21.38 -26.94
C THR A 108 -11.88 21.34 -25.42
N LYS A 109 -12.88 20.81 -24.71
CA LYS A 109 -12.81 20.62 -23.26
C LYS A 109 -12.02 19.36 -22.92
N ILE A 110 -10.95 19.51 -22.14
CA ILE A 110 -10.08 18.41 -21.72
C ILE A 110 -10.28 18.15 -20.23
N LEU A 111 -10.64 16.92 -19.85
CA LEU A 111 -10.90 16.57 -18.45
C LEU A 111 -9.61 16.57 -17.63
N GLY A 112 -9.48 17.55 -16.74
CA GLY A 112 -8.29 17.73 -15.92
C GLY A 112 -7.97 16.53 -15.01
N SER A 113 -8.95 15.78 -14.54
CA SER A 113 -8.71 14.57 -13.73
C SER A 113 -7.90 13.50 -14.48
N ILE A 114 -8.13 13.36 -15.79
CA ILE A 114 -7.37 12.45 -16.64
C ILE A 114 -5.96 12.98 -16.82
N VAL A 115 -5.80 14.27 -17.10
CA VAL A 115 -4.49 14.94 -17.30
C VAL A 115 -3.63 14.87 -16.03
N MET A 116 -4.25 14.96 -14.86
CA MET A 116 -3.59 14.83 -13.57
C MET A 116 -3.27 13.38 -13.20
N GLY A 117 -3.73 12.39 -13.98
CA GLY A 117 -3.50 10.98 -13.72
C GLY A 117 -4.24 10.45 -12.49
N PHE A 118 -5.34 11.09 -12.08
CA PHE A 118 -6.11 10.73 -10.88
C PHE A 118 -6.91 9.42 -11.03
N ASP A 119 -6.86 8.79 -12.20
CA ASP A 119 -7.38 7.46 -12.48
C ASP A 119 -6.29 6.43 -12.80
N LYS A 120 -5.00 6.80 -12.71
CA LYS A 120 -3.85 5.92 -12.99
C LYS A 120 -3.27 5.34 -11.70
N GLU A 121 -3.35 4.01 -11.53
CA GLU A 121 -2.90 3.32 -10.31
C GLU A 121 -1.41 3.53 -9.99
N SER A 122 -0.55 3.65 -11.00
CA SER A 122 0.88 3.93 -10.82
C SER A 122 1.12 5.29 -10.16
N ILE A 123 0.45 6.33 -10.65
CA ILE A 123 0.51 7.69 -10.12
C ILE A 123 -0.09 7.73 -8.72
N ILE A 124 -1.26 7.12 -8.54
CA ILE A 124 -1.93 7.02 -7.24
C ILE A 124 -1.01 6.37 -6.18
N SER A 125 -0.32 5.28 -6.55
CA SER A 125 0.61 4.58 -5.66
C SER A 125 1.79 5.47 -5.24
N GLU A 126 2.33 6.27 -6.17
CA GLU A 126 3.40 7.22 -5.87
C GLU A 126 2.90 8.37 -4.97
N LEU A 127 1.67 8.84 -5.19
CA LEU A 127 1.04 9.87 -4.34
C LEU A 127 0.72 9.37 -2.93
N LEU A 128 0.72 8.06 -2.68
CA LEU A 128 0.58 7.50 -1.33
C LEU A 128 1.91 7.32 -0.60
N TYR A 129 3.05 7.46 -1.28
CA TYR A 129 4.36 7.26 -0.66
C TYR A 129 4.66 8.34 0.40
N ASN A 130 5.12 7.93 1.60
CA ASN A 130 5.38 8.82 2.75
C ASN A 130 4.15 9.64 3.22
N ILE A 131 2.94 9.09 3.11
CA ILE A 131 1.77 9.64 3.80
C ILE A 131 1.76 9.17 5.25
N GLU A 132 1.65 10.12 6.19
CA GLU A 132 1.46 9.86 7.61
C GLU A 132 0.10 9.24 7.92
N PHE A 133 -0.98 9.84 7.39
CA PHE A 133 -2.33 9.33 7.54
C PHE A 133 -3.12 9.37 6.23
N HIS A 134 -3.67 8.22 5.83
CA HIS A 134 -4.51 8.11 4.64
C HIS A 134 -5.95 8.52 4.99
N SER A 135 -6.34 9.73 4.57
CA SER A 135 -7.68 10.26 4.81
C SER A 135 -8.76 9.48 4.07
N TYR A 136 -9.95 9.41 4.66
CA TYR A 136 -11.09 8.71 4.08
C TYR A 136 -12.39 9.47 4.35
N SER A 137 -13.36 9.31 3.46
CA SER A 137 -14.72 9.84 3.61
C SER A 137 -15.68 8.71 3.94
N ILE A 138 -16.53 8.93 4.93
CA ILE A 138 -17.66 8.07 5.30
C ILE A 138 -18.96 8.76 4.90
N SER A 139 -19.91 7.99 4.37
CA SER A 139 -21.26 8.46 4.12
C SER A 139 -22.19 8.08 5.28
N ILE A 140 -22.98 9.04 5.77
CA ILE A 140 -24.09 8.78 6.70
C ILE A 140 -25.41 9.03 5.99
N GLU A 141 -26.23 7.98 5.90
CA GLU A 141 -27.54 7.97 5.25
C GLU A 141 -27.52 8.59 3.83
N SER A 142 -26.40 8.46 3.11
CA SER A 142 -26.17 9.06 1.78
C SER A 142 -26.34 10.59 1.71
N LYS A 143 -26.42 11.29 2.85
CA LYS A 143 -26.69 12.74 2.94
C LYS A 143 -25.50 13.54 3.45
N LEU A 144 -24.70 12.97 4.34
CA LEU A 144 -23.52 13.62 4.93
C LEU A 144 -22.27 12.83 4.59
N SER A 145 -21.29 13.50 3.97
CA SER A 145 -19.93 12.98 3.77
C SER A 145 -19.01 13.52 4.85
N ILE A 146 -18.63 12.66 5.79
CA ILE A 146 -17.68 12.97 6.85
C ILE A 146 -16.30 12.52 6.41
N MET A 147 -15.37 13.47 6.29
CA MET A 147 -13.97 13.19 6.02
C MET A 147 -13.24 13.08 7.34
N VAL A 148 -12.62 11.93 7.60
CA VAL A 148 -11.66 11.74 8.69
C VAL A 148 -10.26 11.97 8.13
N PHE A 149 -9.52 12.88 8.78
CA PHE A 149 -8.20 13.32 8.32
C PHE A 149 -7.16 13.43 9.45
N GLY A 150 -7.52 13.01 10.66
CA GLY A 150 -6.60 12.84 11.78
C GLY A 150 -7.12 11.72 12.68
N LEU A 151 -6.21 10.94 13.24
CA LEU A 151 -6.51 9.87 14.18
C LEU A 151 -5.56 9.93 15.36
N ASP A 152 -6.09 9.56 16.51
CA ASP A 152 -5.35 9.31 17.74
C ASP A 152 -6.24 8.44 18.63
N ILE A 153 -5.67 7.85 19.67
CA ILE A 153 -6.38 6.94 20.58
C ILE A 153 -6.43 7.48 22.00
N SER A 154 -7.49 7.15 22.72
CA SER A 154 -7.56 7.40 24.17
C SER A 154 -8.34 6.31 24.89
N LYS A 155 -8.23 6.31 26.22
CA LYS A 155 -9.05 5.47 27.10
C LYS A 155 -10.44 6.07 27.38
N ASN A 156 -10.78 7.22 26.77
CA ASN A 156 -12.06 7.87 27.00
C ASN A 156 -13.18 7.13 26.25
N GLU A 157 -14.02 6.41 26.99
CA GLU A 157 -15.15 5.66 26.43
C GLU A 157 -16.16 6.58 25.72
N GLY A 158 -16.34 7.82 26.20
CA GLY A 158 -17.21 8.81 25.57
C GLY A 158 -16.75 9.27 24.19
N TRP A 159 -15.49 9.02 23.84
CA TRP A 159 -14.90 9.31 22.53
C TRP A 159 -14.76 8.05 21.66
N MET A 160 -15.37 6.93 22.08
CA MET A 160 -15.32 5.64 21.37
C MET A 160 -13.89 5.22 21.00
N GLY A 161 -12.93 5.45 21.92
CA GLY A 161 -11.52 5.10 21.76
C GLY A 161 -10.67 6.10 20.98
N ALA A 162 -11.24 7.18 20.43
CA ALA A 162 -10.48 8.25 19.78
C ALA A 162 -9.78 9.16 20.79
N GLY A 163 -8.68 9.81 20.39
CA GLY A 163 -7.86 10.73 21.21
C GLY A 163 -7.75 12.15 20.63
N GLU A 164 -6.89 12.98 21.22
CA GLU A 164 -6.81 14.42 20.89
C GLU A 164 -6.27 14.71 19.47
N GLY A 165 -5.56 13.78 18.84
CA GLY A 165 -5.23 13.89 17.41
C GLY A 165 -6.36 13.51 16.44
N TYR A 166 -7.52 13.06 16.91
CA TYR A 166 -8.66 12.76 16.03
C TYR A 166 -9.26 14.03 15.43
N MET A 167 -9.42 14.05 14.10
CA MET A 167 -10.04 15.15 13.38
C MET A 167 -10.94 14.65 12.25
N ALA A 168 -12.14 15.24 12.18
CA ALA A 168 -13.10 14.98 11.13
C ALA A 168 -13.75 16.27 10.64
N SER A 169 -14.23 16.31 9.40
CA SER A 169 -14.97 17.45 8.87
C SER A 169 -16.11 17.04 7.97
N PHE A 170 -17.12 17.88 7.84
CA PHE A 170 -18.15 17.76 6.82
C PHE A 170 -18.72 19.12 6.44
N ILE A 171 -19.43 19.16 5.32
CA ILE A 171 -20.05 20.38 4.82
C ILE A 171 -21.55 20.28 5.06
N TYR A 172 -22.13 21.31 5.68
CA TYR A 172 -23.56 21.38 5.93
C TYR A 172 -24.05 22.84 5.96
N ILE A 173 -25.37 23.01 5.86
CA ILE A 173 -25.98 24.34 5.91
C ILE A 173 -26.12 24.80 7.37
N PHE A 174 -25.55 25.95 7.71
CA PHE A 174 -25.69 26.60 9.00
C PHE A 174 -26.13 28.04 8.79
N LYS A 175 -27.18 28.50 9.48
CA LYS A 175 -27.73 29.86 9.31
C LYS A 175 -27.97 30.27 7.84
N LYS A 176 -28.45 29.33 7.02
CA LYS A 176 -28.71 29.47 5.57
C LYS A 176 -27.47 29.58 4.67
N GLU A 177 -26.26 29.40 5.22
CA GLU A 177 -25.01 29.40 4.46
C GLU A 177 -24.38 28.02 4.46
N ARG A 178 -23.65 27.68 3.39
CA ARG A 178 -22.91 26.43 3.29
C ARG A 178 -21.59 26.56 4.06
N CYS A 179 -21.48 25.87 5.19
CA CYS A 179 -20.34 25.96 6.09
C CYS A 179 -19.57 24.64 6.18
N LEU A 180 -18.29 24.75 6.53
CA LEU A 180 -17.43 23.64 6.88
C LEU A 180 -17.46 23.45 8.40
N PHE A 181 -17.85 22.26 8.84
CA PHE A 181 -17.79 21.84 10.23
C PHE A 181 -16.50 21.06 10.43
N VAL A 182 -15.67 21.48 11.36
CA VAL A 182 -14.44 20.79 11.76
C VAL A 182 -14.60 20.32 13.20
N GLN A 183 -14.43 19.02 13.41
CA GLN A 183 -14.67 18.33 14.67
C GLN A 183 -13.34 17.74 15.16
N LYS A 184 -13.02 17.95 16.43
CA LYS A 184 -11.77 17.47 17.03
C LYS A 184 -11.92 17.25 18.52
N PHE A 185 -11.00 16.48 19.09
CA PHE A 185 -10.81 16.40 20.55
C PHE A 185 -9.60 17.24 20.94
N ALA A 186 -9.71 18.03 22.00
CA ALA A 186 -8.56 18.76 22.54
C ALA A 186 -8.85 19.17 23.97
N LYS A 187 -7.82 19.10 24.83
CA LYS A 187 -7.91 19.50 26.25
C LYS A 187 -9.08 18.83 26.98
N ASN A 188 -9.24 17.52 26.80
CA ASN A 188 -10.37 16.74 27.35
C ASN A 188 -11.77 17.24 26.94
N LYS A 189 -11.90 17.91 25.80
CA LYS A 189 -13.17 18.37 25.26
C LYS A 189 -13.37 17.93 23.82
N SER A 190 -14.64 17.72 23.47
CA SER A 190 -15.15 17.61 22.10
C SER A 190 -15.45 19.00 21.57
N ILE A 191 -14.81 19.37 20.47
CA ILE A 191 -14.89 20.71 19.89
C ILE A 191 -15.46 20.61 18.48
N VAL A 192 -16.40 21.50 18.15
CA VAL A 192 -16.90 21.68 16.78
C VAL A 192 -16.71 23.14 16.39
N GLU A 193 -15.90 23.37 15.38
CA GLU A 193 -15.67 24.69 14.78
C GLU A 193 -16.45 24.80 13.47
N ILE A 194 -17.14 25.92 13.29
CA ILE A 194 -17.92 26.20 12.08
C ILE A 194 -17.21 27.31 11.31
N TRP A 195 -16.87 27.02 10.06
CA TRP A 195 -16.13 27.90 9.17
C TRP A 195 -17.00 28.26 7.97
N ASN A 196 -17.04 29.55 7.64
CA ASN A 196 -17.54 30.01 6.34
C ASN A 196 -16.34 30.52 5.55
N ASN A 197 -16.10 29.91 4.39
CA ASN A 197 -14.86 30.08 3.61
C ASN A 197 -13.64 29.81 4.50
N ASN A 198 -12.86 30.85 4.83
CA ASN A 198 -11.65 30.75 5.66
C ASN A 198 -11.78 31.46 7.01
N ILE A 199 -13.01 31.84 7.40
CA ILE A 199 -13.28 32.57 8.65
C ILE A 199 -14.06 31.64 9.59
N LYS A 200 -13.55 31.46 10.81
CA LYS A 200 -14.27 30.76 11.87
C LYS A 200 -15.41 31.66 12.35
N ILE A 201 -16.64 31.22 12.17
CA ILE A 201 -17.84 32.01 12.51
C ILE A 201 -18.45 31.61 13.85
N SER A 202 -18.17 30.41 14.34
CA SER A 202 -18.63 29.90 15.65
C SER A 202 -17.78 28.70 16.08
N ASP A 203 -17.74 28.44 17.37
CA ASP A 203 -17.23 27.19 17.94
C ASP A 203 -18.03 26.79 19.17
N PHE A 204 -18.11 25.47 19.38
CA PHE A 204 -18.85 24.86 20.48
C PHE A 204 -17.97 23.82 21.14
N GLU A 205 -18.09 23.71 22.45
CA GLU A 205 -17.35 22.74 23.26
C GLU A 205 -18.30 21.92 24.13
N GLY A 206 -18.01 20.63 24.25
CA GLY A 206 -18.64 19.70 25.17
C GLY A 206 -17.60 18.74 25.74
N ASP A 207 -17.96 18.01 26.78
CA ASP A 207 -17.20 16.86 27.30
C ASP A 207 -17.26 15.64 26.37
N SER A 208 -18.35 15.48 25.61
CA SER A 208 -18.55 14.39 24.64
C SER A 208 -19.07 14.88 23.27
N PRO A 209 -18.92 14.06 22.20
CA PRO A 209 -19.53 14.32 20.90
C PRO A 209 -21.04 14.56 21.01
N VAL A 210 -21.73 13.80 21.86
CA VAL A 210 -23.18 13.94 22.07
C VAL A 210 -23.51 15.31 22.66
N ASN A 211 -22.80 15.70 23.72
CA ASN A 211 -23.09 16.93 24.44
C ASN A 211 -22.74 18.18 23.63
N VAL A 212 -21.66 18.16 22.83
CA VAL A 212 -21.34 19.29 21.94
C VAL A 212 -22.40 19.44 20.83
N TRP A 213 -22.87 18.34 20.24
CA TRP A 213 -23.89 18.41 19.18
C TRP A 213 -25.28 18.79 19.69
N GLN A 214 -25.64 18.40 20.92
CA GLN A 214 -26.83 18.90 21.59
C GLN A 214 -26.80 20.43 21.77
N LYS A 215 -25.65 21.01 22.12
CA LYS A 215 -25.49 22.48 22.25
C LYS A 215 -25.64 23.22 20.92
N ILE A 216 -25.26 22.60 19.81
CA ILE A 216 -25.39 23.21 18.47
C ILE A 216 -26.87 23.25 18.04
N GLY A 217 -27.67 22.26 18.44
CA GLY A 217 -29.13 22.26 18.21
C GLY A 217 -29.54 22.08 16.74
N ILE A 218 -28.68 21.41 15.95
CA ILE A 218 -28.99 21.03 14.56
C ILE A 218 -28.62 19.57 14.34
N LEU A 219 -29.11 18.97 13.25
CA LEU A 219 -28.83 17.57 12.91
C LEU A 219 -29.21 16.58 14.03
N GLU A 220 -30.19 16.95 14.86
CA GLU A 220 -30.61 16.22 16.08
C GLU A 220 -31.05 14.77 15.84
N LYS A 221 -31.39 14.42 14.59
CA LYS A 221 -31.68 13.04 14.21
C LYS A 221 -30.45 12.11 14.31
N PHE A 222 -29.25 12.66 14.32
CA PHE A 222 -28.00 11.89 14.40
C PHE A 222 -27.39 12.00 15.80
N ARG A 223 -26.79 10.92 16.28
CA ARG A 223 -25.97 10.98 17.49
C ARG A 223 -24.69 11.77 17.21
N GLY A 224 -24.21 12.52 18.20
CA GLY A 224 -22.95 13.27 18.04
C GLY A 224 -21.75 12.37 17.68
N THR A 225 -21.72 11.15 18.21
CA THR A 225 -20.72 10.11 17.85
C THR A 225 -20.82 9.67 16.38
N GLN A 226 -22.02 9.64 15.79
CA GLN A 226 -22.20 9.42 14.35
C GLN A 226 -21.67 10.61 13.56
N LEU A 227 -22.00 11.83 13.95
CA LEU A 227 -21.54 13.04 13.27
C LEU A 227 -20.01 13.20 13.31
N PHE A 228 -19.36 12.73 14.37
CA PHE A 228 -17.90 12.63 14.43
C PHE A 228 -17.33 11.53 13.53
N GLY A 229 -18.14 10.60 13.01
CA GLY A 229 -17.69 9.46 12.19
C GLY A 229 -17.15 8.28 12.99
N LEU A 230 -17.33 8.29 14.32
CA LEU A 230 -16.76 7.31 15.24
C LEU A 230 -17.48 5.97 15.21
N GLU A 231 -18.78 5.96 14.96
CA GLU A 231 -19.56 4.71 14.93
C GLU A 231 -19.33 3.87 13.66
N HIS A 232 -18.65 4.43 12.66
CA HIS A 232 -18.41 3.70 11.42
C HIS A 232 -17.42 2.56 11.64
N THR A 233 -17.74 1.38 11.10
CA THR A 233 -16.98 0.13 11.29
C THR A 233 -15.52 0.28 10.90
N TYR A 234 -15.23 0.99 9.80
CA TYR A 234 -13.86 1.24 9.37
C TYR A 234 -13.08 2.12 10.37
N THR A 235 -13.70 3.20 10.88
CA THR A 235 -13.05 4.06 11.90
C THR A 235 -12.73 3.26 13.15
N GLN A 236 -13.70 2.47 13.64
CA GLN A 236 -13.48 1.60 14.80
C GLN A 236 -12.38 0.56 14.54
N SER A 237 -12.33 -0.03 13.35
CA SER A 237 -11.28 -0.99 13.01
C SER A 237 -9.88 -0.37 13.04
N ILE A 238 -9.72 0.87 12.57
CA ILE A 238 -8.42 1.55 12.62
C ILE A 238 -8.07 1.94 14.05
N LEU A 239 -9.01 2.50 14.82
CA LEU A 239 -8.78 2.84 16.23
C LEU A 239 -8.38 1.60 17.05
N GLN A 240 -9.01 0.46 16.80
CA GLN A 240 -8.64 -0.82 17.40
C GLN A 240 -7.25 -1.29 16.96
N GLN A 241 -6.86 -1.06 15.71
CA GLN A 241 -5.50 -1.41 15.26
C GLN A 241 -4.43 -0.50 15.88
N LEU A 242 -4.76 0.78 16.09
CA LEU A 242 -3.87 1.75 16.74
C LEU A 242 -3.72 1.47 18.24
N SER A 243 -4.75 0.93 18.90
CA SER A 243 -4.68 0.56 20.32
C SER A 243 -3.85 -0.69 20.60
N ILE A 244 -3.45 -1.44 19.58
CA ILE A 244 -2.52 -2.56 19.71
C ILE A 244 -1.14 -1.98 20.03
N PRO A 245 -0.55 -2.28 21.21
CA PRO A 245 0.79 -1.83 21.53
C PRO A 245 1.78 -2.28 20.45
N ARG A 246 2.72 -1.41 20.07
CA ARG A 246 3.81 -1.72 19.13
C ARG A 246 5.06 -0.97 19.53
N CYS A 247 6.22 -1.52 19.17
CA CYS A 247 7.50 -0.85 19.34
C CYS A 247 8.46 -1.21 18.21
N GLN A 248 9.54 -0.44 18.09
CA GLN A 248 10.67 -0.80 17.23
C GLN A 248 11.74 -1.56 18.02
N PRO A 249 12.65 -2.29 17.36
CA PRO A 249 13.77 -2.96 18.02
C PRO A 249 14.62 -2.07 18.91
N SER A 250 14.76 -0.78 18.59
CA SER A 250 15.47 0.20 19.43
C SER A 250 14.78 0.52 20.76
N GLN A 251 13.52 0.12 20.93
CA GLN A 251 12.68 0.39 22.10
C GLN A 251 12.46 -0.84 22.97
N TRP A 252 13.14 -1.96 22.70
CA TRP A 252 13.00 -3.19 23.50
C TRP A 252 13.43 -3.04 24.96
N ASN A 253 14.23 -2.03 25.27
CA ASN A 253 14.66 -1.70 26.64
C ASN A 253 13.60 -0.90 27.43
N ASP A 254 12.51 -0.47 26.79
CA ASP A 254 11.37 0.16 27.45
C ASP A 254 10.46 -0.91 28.07
N GLU A 255 10.58 -1.11 29.38
CA GLU A 255 9.82 -2.14 30.10
C GLU A 255 8.31 -1.88 30.09
N GLU A 256 7.85 -0.62 30.05
CA GLU A 256 6.41 -0.31 30.06
C GLU A 256 5.77 -0.76 28.73
N ILE A 257 6.40 -0.40 27.61
CA ILE A 257 5.94 -0.79 26.28
C ILE A 257 6.00 -2.32 26.10
N MET A 258 7.10 -2.95 26.51
CA MET A 258 7.29 -4.39 26.38
C MET A 258 6.33 -5.19 27.27
N ASN A 259 6.06 -4.73 28.49
CA ASN A 259 5.03 -5.34 29.35
C ASN A 259 3.63 -5.21 28.73
N GLY A 260 3.29 -4.04 28.17
CA GLY A 260 2.02 -3.86 27.46
C GLY A 260 1.85 -4.83 26.29
N LEU A 261 2.92 -5.06 25.52
CA LEU A 261 2.98 -6.04 24.44
C LEU A 261 2.81 -7.48 24.95
N TYR A 262 3.49 -7.86 26.03
CA TYR A 262 3.35 -9.18 26.65
C TYR A 262 1.91 -9.44 27.13
N GLU A 263 1.33 -8.50 27.86
CA GLU A 263 -0.05 -8.56 28.37
C GLU A 263 -1.05 -8.78 27.23
N TYR A 264 -0.87 -8.05 26.12
CA TYR A 264 -1.76 -8.13 24.96
C TYR A 264 -1.57 -9.40 24.14
N HIS A 265 -0.33 -9.78 23.81
CA HIS A 265 -0.05 -10.85 22.85
C HIS A 265 0.13 -12.23 23.51
N LEU A 266 0.89 -12.33 24.59
CA LEU A 266 1.38 -13.61 25.11
C LEU A 266 0.65 -14.11 26.37
N LYS A 267 0.37 -13.24 27.36
CA LYS A 267 -0.08 -13.65 28.70
C LYS A 267 -1.23 -14.67 28.76
N ARG A 268 -2.23 -14.54 27.89
CA ARG A 268 -3.41 -15.44 27.84
C ARG A 268 -3.31 -16.54 26.77
N ARG A 269 -2.16 -16.67 26.12
CA ARG A 269 -1.95 -17.53 24.95
C ARG A 269 -0.69 -18.41 25.06
N THR A 270 0.10 -18.25 26.11
CA THR A 270 1.27 -19.08 26.43
C THR A 270 1.13 -19.69 27.83
N ILE A 271 2.03 -20.61 28.20
CA ILE A 271 2.13 -21.12 29.57
C ILE A 271 2.45 -19.99 30.56
N ALA A 272 2.11 -20.20 31.84
CA ALA A 272 2.48 -19.28 32.91
C ALA A 272 4.00 -19.21 33.08
N ASN A 273 4.54 -18.03 33.39
CA ASN A 273 5.95 -17.79 33.72
C ASN A 273 6.97 -18.05 32.60
N VAL A 274 6.57 -17.99 31.32
CA VAL A 274 7.56 -17.95 30.23
C VAL A 274 8.45 -16.73 30.41
N ASN A 275 9.78 -16.92 30.40
CA ASN A 275 10.73 -15.81 30.45
C ASN A 275 10.82 -15.10 29.10
N TRP A 276 9.72 -14.51 28.66
CA TRP A 276 9.57 -13.93 27.33
C TRP A 276 10.54 -12.78 27.09
N LEU A 277 10.88 -12.01 28.14
CA LEU A 277 11.79 -10.87 28.04
C LEU A 277 13.24 -11.32 27.75
N GLN A 278 13.62 -12.52 28.19
CA GLN A 278 14.93 -13.11 27.90
C GLN A 278 15.17 -13.24 26.39
N LEU A 279 14.13 -13.56 25.60
CA LEU A 279 14.22 -13.61 24.14
C LEU A 279 14.77 -12.31 23.56
N PHE A 280 14.20 -11.17 23.96
CA PHE A 280 14.54 -9.87 23.40
C PHE A 280 15.89 -9.36 23.91
N LYS A 281 16.22 -9.62 25.18
CA LYS A 281 17.53 -9.30 25.76
C LYS A 281 18.66 -10.07 25.10
N GLU A 282 18.48 -11.37 24.87
CA GLU A 282 19.52 -12.20 24.26
C GLU A 282 19.68 -11.91 22.76
N TRP A 283 18.59 -11.55 22.08
CA TRP A 283 18.64 -11.29 20.64
C TRP A 283 19.48 -10.05 20.27
N GLU A 284 19.62 -9.05 21.14
CA GLU A 284 20.59 -7.98 20.90
C GLU A 284 22.01 -8.52 20.64
N SER A 285 22.36 -9.68 21.23
CA SER A 285 23.67 -10.32 21.10
C SER A 285 23.82 -11.34 19.96
N TRP A 286 22.73 -11.77 19.31
CA TRP A 286 22.73 -12.88 18.33
C TRP A 286 22.76 -12.45 16.86
N GLY A 287 22.83 -11.14 16.59
CA GLY A 287 22.71 -10.58 15.25
C GLY A 287 21.26 -10.16 14.93
N ASN A 288 20.96 -9.99 13.63
CA ASN A 288 19.66 -9.48 13.20
C ASN A 288 18.63 -10.58 12.92
N ILE A 289 19.08 -11.69 12.34
CA ILE A 289 18.23 -12.81 11.94
C ILE A 289 18.32 -13.93 12.97
N PHE A 290 17.18 -14.49 13.33
CA PHE A 290 17.11 -15.68 14.18
C PHE A 290 16.01 -16.65 13.71
N GLU A 291 16.16 -17.91 14.10
CA GLU A 291 15.16 -18.96 13.87
C GLU A 291 14.32 -19.13 15.14
N ILE A 292 13.02 -18.90 15.05
CA ILE A 292 12.15 -18.77 16.23
C ILE A 292 12.02 -20.06 17.02
N ASN A 293 11.95 -21.22 16.37
CA ASN A 293 11.71 -22.48 17.05
C ASN A 293 12.88 -22.84 17.98
N THR A 294 14.11 -22.61 17.55
CA THR A 294 15.31 -22.86 18.37
C THR A 294 15.34 -22.03 19.64
N VAL A 295 14.84 -20.79 19.60
CA VAL A 295 14.76 -19.92 20.78
C VAL A 295 13.60 -20.33 21.68
N LEU A 296 12.42 -20.61 21.12
CA LEU A 296 11.28 -21.05 21.91
C LEU A 296 11.54 -22.36 22.65
N VAL A 297 12.27 -23.31 22.06
CA VAL A 297 12.68 -24.56 22.72
C VAL A 297 13.55 -24.30 23.97
N ARG A 298 14.31 -23.19 24.02
CA ARG A 298 15.09 -22.81 25.21
C ARG A 298 14.25 -22.16 26.30
N LEU A 299 13.22 -21.42 25.91
CA LEU A 299 12.36 -20.68 26.84
C LEU A 299 11.26 -21.54 27.49
N TYR A 300 10.95 -22.67 26.88
CA TYR A 300 9.89 -23.58 27.33
C TYR A 300 10.49 -24.84 27.99
N PRO A 301 9.71 -25.54 28.83
CA PRO A 301 10.13 -26.82 29.40
C PRO A 301 10.58 -27.82 28.33
N LYS A 302 11.53 -28.69 28.69
CA LYS A 302 12.00 -29.75 27.79
C LYS A 302 10.81 -30.60 27.32
N ASN A 303 10.79 -30.93 26.02
CA ASN A 303 9.73 -31.69 25.34
C ASN A 303 8.35 -30.99 25.29
N HIS A 304 8.27 -29.67 25.53
CA HIS A 304 7.03 -28.91 25.31
C HIS A 304 6.56 -29.03 23.86
N LYS A 305 5.28 -29.31 23.67
CA LYS A 305 4.64 -29.34 22.35
C LYS A 305 3.88 -28.04 22.14
N PHE A 306 4.36 -27.19 21.25
CA PHE A 306 3.72 -25.93 20.91
C PHE A 306 2.41 -26.17 20.16
N SER A 307 1.35 -25.52 20.64
CA SER A 307 0.09 -25.41 19.91
C SER A 307 0.19 -24.35 18.81
N ASP A 308 -0.66 -24.46 17.78
CA ASP A 308 -0.77 -23.43 16.75
C ASP A 308 -1.10 -22.05 17.34
N ARG A 309 -1.92 -22.02 18.41
CA ARG A 309 -2.29 -20.81 19.13
C ARG A 309 -1.08 -20.12 19.77
N GLU A 310 -0.20 -20.89 20.41
CA GLU A 310 1.04 -20.35 21.00
C GLU A 310 1.96 -19.79 19.92
N MET A 311 2.15 -20.54 18.82
CA MET A 311 2.99 -20.09 17.71
C MET A 311 2.44 -18.83 17.05
N GLN A 312 1.11 -18.72 16.90
CA GLN A 312 0.47 -17.52 16.39
C GLN A 312 0.64 -16.33 17.36
N ALA A 313 0.57 -16.56 18.66
CA ALA A 313 0.79 -15.52 19.67
C ALA A 313 2.22 -14.96 19.57
N TRP A 314 3.22 -15.84 19.46
CA TRP A 314 4.62 -15.44 19.23
C TRP A 314 4.83 -14.70 17.92
N ASN A 315 4.26 -15.17 16.81
CA ASN A 315 4.33 -14.45 15.53
C ASN A 315 3.71 -13.06 15.62
N SER A 316 2.65 -12.90 16.42
CA SER A 316 1.98 -11.61 16.63
C SER A 316 2.84 -10.69 17.49
N MET A 317 3.44 -11.22 18.56
CA MET A 317 4.38 -10.50 19.42
C MET A 317 5.58 -9.99 18.60
N LEU A 318 6.20 -10.85 17.79
CA LEU A 318 7.34 -10.49 16.95
C LEU A 318 7.01 -9.38 15.95
N LYS A 319 5.84 -9.42 15.31
CA LYS A 319 5.40 -8.32 14.45
C LYS A 319 5.20 -7.01 15.23
N ALA A 320 4.62 -7.10 16.43
CA ALA A 320 4.32 -5.94 17.25
C ALA A 320 5.58 -5.26 17.81
N VAL A 321 6.63 -6.03 18.07
CA VAL A 321 7.95 -5.49 18.48
C VAL A 321 8.84 -5.03 17.32
N GLY A 322 8.29 -4.98 16.09
CA GLY A 322 8.97 -4.45 14.91
C GLY A 322 9.81 -5.46 14.12
N CYS A 323 9.62 -6.77 14.33
CA CYS A 323 10.30 -7.80 13.56
C CYS A 323 9.54 -8.18 12.28
N THR A 324 10.28 -8.66 11.29
CA THR A 324 9.74 -9.10 10.00
C THR A 324 10.03 -10.58 9.78
N ASN A 325 9.03 -11.36 9.37
CA ASN A 325 9.22 -12.74 8.94
C ASN A 325 9.86 -12.75 7.55
N ILE A 326 11.00 -13.43 7.41
CA ILE A 326 11.78 -13.52 6.17
C ILE A 326 11.71 -14.92 5.54
N THR A 327 10.93 -15.82 6.12
CA THR A 327 10.70 -17.16 5.59
C THR A 327 9.78 -17.07 4.36
N PRO A 328 10.22 -17.48 3.16
CA PRO A 328 9.49 -17.20 1.93
C PRO A 328 8.35 -18.18 1.64
N PHE A 329 8.19 -19.22 2.46
CA PHE A 329 7.23 -20.31 2.25
C PHE A 329 6.46 -20.66 3.52
N ASN A 330 5.40 -21.46 3.35
CA ASN A 330 4.54 -21.94 4.44
C ASN A 330 5.19 -23.13 5.19
N ASN A 331 4.54 -23.56 6.28
CA ASN A 331 5.06 -24.62 7.15
C ASN A 331 5.15 -25.99 6.44
N ASP A 332 4.42 -26.19 5.34
CA ASP A 332 4.41 -27.46 4.60
C ASP A 332 5.73 -27.68 3.85
N ILE A 333 6.43 -26.61 3.50
CA ILE A 333 7.71 -26.63 2.79
C ILE A 333 8.89 -26.68 3.77
N SER A 334 8.77 -26.00 4.91
CA SER A 334 9.82 -26.00 5.94
C SER A 334 9.24 -25.72 7.32
N MET A 335 9.76 -26.44 8.31
CA MET A 335 9.46 -26.21 9.72
C MET A 335 10.17 -24.98 10.28
N TYR A 336 11.24 -24.51 9.64
CA TYR A 336 12.04 -23.39 10.13
C TYR A 336 11.35 -22.05 9.86
N LYS A 337 11.38 -21.15 10.84
CA LYS A 337 10.83 -19.80 10.72
C LYS A 337 11.86 -18.76 11.14
N PHE A 338 12.38 -18.06 10.13
CA PHE A 338 13.35 -17.01 10.29
C PHE A 338 12.69 -15.63 10.37
N TRP A 339 13.17 -14.83 11.31
CA TRP A 339 12.71 -13.48 11.56
C TRP A 339 13.90 -12.53 11.67
N THR A 340 13.72 -11.31 11.20
CA THR A 340 14.72 -10.24 11.33
C THR A 340 14.19 -9.07 12.14
N ARG A 341 15.08 -8.43 12.91
CA ARG A 341 14.86 -7.11 13.54
C ARG A 341 15.40 -5.94 12.70
N SER A 342 16.05 -6.20 11.56
CA SER A 342 16.54 -5.13 10.70
C SER A 342 15.40 -4.53 9.87
N SER A 343 15.29 -3.21 9.86
CA SER A 343 14.43 -2.48 8.94
C SER A 343 15.07 -2.27 7.56
N ASN A 344 16.40 -2.45 7.47
CA ASN A 344 17.19 -2.33 6.24
C ASN A 344 17.65 -3.72 5.75
N PRO A 345 17.09 -4.23 4.65
CA PRO A 345 17.45 -5.54 4.09
C PRO A 345 18.92 -5.70 3.74
N GLU A 346 19.64 -4.61 3.42
CA GLU A 346 21.07 -4.71 3.05
C GLU A 346 21.94 -5.16 4.22
N ILE A 347 21.54 -4.88 5.47
CA ILE A 347 22.29 -5.31 6.67
C ILE A 347 22.28 -6.83 6.78
N ASP A 348 21.21 -7.47 6.32
CA ASP A 348 21.01 -8.91 6.44
C ASP A 348 21.48 -9.69 5.20
N LYS A 349 21.98 -8.99 4.17
CA LYS A 349 22.25 -9.55 2.84
C LYS A 349 23.17 -10.77 2.87
N GLU A 350 24.27 -10.70 3.63
CA GLU A 350 25.22 -11.81 3.76
C GLU A 350 24.57 -13.02 4.44
N THR A 351 23.90 -12.81 5.57
CA THR A 351 23.20 -13.86 6.32
C THR A 351 22.08 -14.50 5.50
N LEU A 352 21.31 -13.70 4.75
CA LEU A 352 20.27 -14.19 3.84
C LEU A 352 20.87 -15.05 2.72
N SER A 353 21.99 -14.62 2.12
CA SER A 353 22.72 -15.39 1.10
C SER A 353 23.19 -16.73 1.66
N ASN A 354 23.76 -16.74 2.86
CA ASN A 354 24.23 -17.96 3.54
C ASN A 354 23.08 -18.92 3.85
N LEU A 355 21.95 -18.42 4.36
CA LEU A 355 20.76 -19.23 4.65
C LEU A 355 20.15 -19.83 3.38
N TYR A 356 20.16 -19.08 2.27
CA TYR A 356 19.71 -19.60 0.98
C TYR A 356 20.64 -20.69 0.45
N ASN A 357 21.95 -20.44 0.42
CA ASN A 357 22.94 -21.41 -0.06
C ASN A 357 22.96 -22.68 0.79
N SER A 358 22.67 -22.56 2.09
CA SER A 358 22.52 -23.68 3.02
C SER A 358 21.18 -24.42 2.88
N GLY A 359 20.29 -23.95 2.01
CA GLY A 359 19.00 -24.59 1.74
C GLY A 359 17.86 -24.18 2.68
N PHE A 360 18.10 -23.36 3.71
CA PHE A 360 17.10 -22.97 4.71
C PHE A 360 16.08 -21.95 4.20
N LEU A 361 16.45 -21.10 3.25
CA LEU A 361 15.53 -20.17 2.57
C LEU A 361 15.31 -20.53 1.09
N ASN A 362 15.85 -21.68 0.67
CA ASN A 362 15.62 -22.17 -0.67
C ASN A 362 14.25 -22.87 -0.71
N PRO A 363 13.29 -22.43 -1.54
CA PRO A 363 11.99 -23.09 -1.68
C PRO A 363 12.08 -24.50 -2.26
N TYR A 364 13.25 -24.86 -2.81
CA TYR A 364 13.59 -26.19 -3.31
C TYR A 364 14.90 -26.65 -2.67
N PRO A 365 14.89 -26.98 -1.36
CA PRO A 365 16.08 -27.51 -0.68
C PRO A 365 16.55 -28.78 -1.39
N SER A 366 17.83 -29.15 -1.28
CA SER A 366 18.49 -30.22 -2.05
C SER A 366 17.77 -31.57 -2.07
N ASN A 367 16.87 -31.82 -1.10
CA ASN A 367 16.08 -33.03 -0.95
C ASN A 367 14.72 -32.99 -1.69
N ILE A 368 14.32 -31.84 -2.26
CA ILE A 368 13.08 -31.65 -3.03
C ILE A 368 13.47 -31.32 -4.47
N ARG A 369 12.92 -32.06 -5.45
CA ARG A 369 13.15 -31.82 -6.88
C ARG A 369 12.85 -30.36 -7.21
N ASN A 370 13.87 -29.57 -7.54
CA ASN A 370 13.70 -28.18 -8.00
C ASN A 370 13.13 -28.18 -9.43
N PRO A 371 11.84 -27.89 -9.63
CA PRO A 371 11.19 -28.01 -10.93
C PRO A 371 11.78 -27.01 -11.93
N VAL A 372 12.20 -25.83 -11.48
CA VAL A 372 12.79 -24.81 -12.33
C VAL A 372 14.17 -25.24 -12.82
N LYS A 373 15.00 -25.79 -11.93
CA LYS A 373 16.32 -26.32 -12.28
C LYS A 373 16.20 -27.50 -13.25
N ILE A 374 15.32 -28.46 -12.95
CA ILE A 374 15.07 -29.62 -13.81
C ILE A 374 14.56 -29.16 -15.18
N PHE A 375 13.73 -28.11 -15.25
CA PHE A 375 13.24 -27.56 -16.51
C PHE A 375 14.38 -26.98 -17.35
N TRP A 376 15.22 -26.14 -16.76
CA TRP A 376 16.35 -25.52 -17.47
C TRP A 376 17.44 -26.52 -17.85
N GLU A 377 17.73 -27.52 -17.01
CA GLU A 377 18.61 -28.63 -17.36
C GLU A 377 18.01 -29.44 -18.51
N SER A 378 16.71 -29.74 -18.48
CA SER A 378 16.02 -30.43 -19.59
C SER A 378 16.01 -29.61 -20.87
N PHE A 379 15.87 -28.29 -20.76
CA PHE A 379 15.97 -27.37 -21.89
C PHE A 379 17.39 -27.36 -22.45
N LYS A 380 18.42 -27.30 -21.61
CA LYS A 380 19.83 -27.39 -22.02
C LYS A 380 20.14 -28.73 -22.68
N ASP A 381 19.71 -29.85 -22.08
CA ASP A 381 19.83 -31.19 -22.65
C ASP A 381 19.15 -31.26 -24.03
N SER A 382 17.95 -30.67 -24.18
CA SER A 382 17.23 -30.63 -25.45
C SER A 382 17.94 -29.82 -26.54
N LEU A 383 18.80 -28.87 -26.15
CA LEU A 383 19.65 -28.11 -27.08
C LEU A 383 20.89 -28.92 -27.48
N VAL A 384 21.44 -29.73 -26.59
CA VAL A 384 22.64 -30.57 -26.82
C VAL A 384 22.32 -31.82 -27.64
N ILE A 385 21.17 -32.47 -27.38
CA ILE A 385 20.73 -33.71 -28.06
C ILE A 385 20.29 -33.44 -29.53
N ASN A 386 20.07 -32.18 -29.90
CA ASN A 386 19.41 -31.80 -31.16
C ASN A 386 20.33 -31.82 -32.39
N LYS A 387 20.30 -32.89 -33.18
CA LYS A 387 20.61 -32.82 -34.63
C LYS A 387 19.34 -32.39 -35.38
N LYS A 388 19.43 -31.43 -36.30
CA LYS A 388 18.30 -31.02 -37.16
C LYS A 388 17.63 -32.26 -37.78
N GLY A 389 16.33 -32.45 -37.57
CA GLY A 389 15.54 -33.40 -38.34
C GLY A 389 15.41 -32.96 -39.80
N SER A 390 15.03 -33.87 -40.69
CA SER A 390 14.92 -33.69 -42.16
C SER A 390 14.02 -32.53 -42.61
N ASN A 391 13.19 -32.01 -41.71
CA ASN A 391 12.26 -30.90 -41.90
C ASN A 391 12.70 -29.60 -41.19
N GLY A 392 13.90 -29.54 -40.63
CA GLY A 392 14.48 -28.31 -40.04
C GLY A 392 13.87 -27.85 -38.72
N ILE A 393 12.87 -28.55 -38.19
CA ILE A 393 12.10 -28.19 -36.98
C ILE A 393 12.74 -28.78 -35.71
N ARG A 394 12.80 -27.99 -34.63
CA ARG A 394 13.38 -28.37 -33.33
C ARG A 394 12.29 -28.83 -32.34
N ARG A 395 12.37 -30.07 -31.83
CA ARG A 395 11.40 -30.65 -30.87
C ARG A 395 11.79 -30.47 -29.41
N ILE A 396 11.99 -29.22 -28.98
CA ILE A 396 12.44 -28.88 -27.61
C ILE A 396 11.40 -29.28 -26.55
N LEU A 397 10.11 -28.99 -26.80
CA LEU A 397 9.04 -29.23 -25.83
C LEU A 397 8.76 -30.71 -25.59
N SER A 398 8.89 -31.56 -26.62
CA SER A 398 8.72 -33.02 -26.48
C SER A 398 9.78 -33.66 -25.58
N ILE A 399 11.00 -33.12 -25.58
CA ILE A 399 12.11 -33.61 -24.73
C ILE A 399 11.88 -33.21 -23.26
N ILE A 400 11.38 -31.99 -23.04
CA ILE A 400 11.08 -31.48 -21.69
C ILE A 400 9.84 -32.18 -21.10
N ALA A 401 8.82 -32.46 -21.92
CA ALA A 401 7.59 -33.14 -21.50
C ALA A 401 7.82 -34.56 -20.95
N HIS A 402 8.90 -35.23 -21.35
CA HIS A 402 9.27 -36.54 -20.79
C HIS A 402 9.66 -36.50 -19.30
N LYS A 403 10.11 -35.35 -18.77
CA LYS A 403 10.58 -35.21 -17.39
C LYS A 403 9.56 -34.59 -16.42
N PHE A 404 8.58 -33.83 -16.93
CA PHE A 404 7.54 -33.16 -16.13
C PHE A 404 6.13 -33.76 -16.34
N GLY A 405 5.93 -34.60 -17.36
CA GLY A 405 4.59 -34.99 -17.77
C GLY A 405 3.85 -33.84 -18.46
N TYR A 406 2.94 -34.19 -19.36
CA TYR A 406 2.22 -33.22 -20.19
C TYR A 406 1.23 -32.37 -19.38
N GLU A 407 0.55 -32.97 -18.40
CA GLU A 407 -0.43 -32.28 -17.55
C GLU A 407 0.21 -31.21 -16.64
N GLU A 408 1.40 -31.49 -16.08
CA GLU A 408 2.10 -30.52 -15.21
C GLU A 408 2.59 -29.29 -16.00
N LEU A 409 3.05 -29.49 -17.24
CA LEU A 409 3.45 -28.40 -18.13
C LEU A 409 2.25 -27.56 -18.60
N GLN A 410 1.10 -28.22 -18.84
CA GLN A 410 -0.13 -27.56 -19.24
C GLN A 410 -0.66 -26.63 -18.14
N ASP A 411 -0.65 -27.09 -16.89
CA ASP A 411 -1.10 -26.33 -15.73
C ASP A 411 -0.17 -25.12 -15.44
N LYS A 412 1.15 -25.33 -15.48
CA LYS A 412 2.15 -24.28 -15.17
C LYS A 412 2.36 -23.25 -16.27
N LEU A 413 2.19 -23.62 -17.55
CA LEU A 413 2.37 -22.71 -18.69
C LEU A 413 1.06 -22.07 -19.18
N GLY A 414 -0.11 -22.56 -18.71
CA GLY A 414 -1.42 -22.03 -19.07
C GLY A 414 -1.81 -22.22 -20.54
N VAL A 415 -1.25 -23.23 -21.22
CA VAL A 415 -1.46 -23.46 -22.67
C VAL A 415 -2.40 -24.64 -22.89
N ARG A 416 -3.50 -24.46 -23.63
CA ARG A 416 -4.43 -25.54 -23.98
C ARG A 416 -3.91 -26.41 -25.14
N PHE A 417 -4.34 -27.67 -25.15
CA PHE A 417 -3.91 -28.78 -26.01
C PHE A 417 -3.84 -28.47 -27.53
N GLU A 418 -4.64 -27.51 -28.03
CA GLU A 418 -4.70 -27.16 -29.45
C GLU A 418 -3.41 -26.54 -30.01
N MET A 419 -2.48 -26.06 -29.16
CA MET A 419 -1.18 -25.53 -29.60
C MET A 419 -0.07 -26.58 -29.74
N PHE A 420 -0.26 -27.80 -29.23
CA PHE A 420 0.77 -28.86 -29.31
C PHE A 420 0.57 -29.82 -30.48
N GLY A 421 -0.59 -29.79 -31.14
CA GLY A 421 -0.98 -30.68 -32.24
C GLY A 421 -1.17 -30.01 -33.60
N LEU A 422 -0.93 -28.70 -33.76
CA LEU A 422 -1.12 -28.01 -35.03
C LEU A 422 0.22 -27.57 -35.65
N GLU A 423 0.40 -28.01 -36.90
CA GLU A 423 1.47 -27.63 -37.80
C GLU A 423 1.65 -26.10 -37.87
N ILE A 424 2.89 -25.65 -37.75
CA ILE A 424 3.25 -24.24 -37.69
C ILE A 424 3.22 -23.61 -39.09
N GLY A 425 2.03 -23.21 -39.50
CA GLY A 425 1.83 -22.03 -40.36
C GLY A 425 1.54 -20.76 -39.55
N THR A 426 1.12 -20.92 -38.28
CA THR A 426 0.47 -19.82 -37.52
C THR A 426 1.34 -19.24 -36.39
N VAL A 427 2.38 -19.94 -35.93
CA VAL A 427 3.27 -19.42 -34.86
C VAL A 427 4.34 -18.45 -35.39
N ASN A 428 4.62 -18.47 -36.70
CA ASN A 428 5.54 -17.51 -37.33
C ASN A 428 4.95 -16.09 -37.48
N ARG A 429 3.70 -15.86 -37.08
CA ARG A 429 3.10 -14.52 -37.04
C ARG A 429 2.99 -13.92 -35.62
N LEU A 430 3.37 -14.67 -34.58
CA LEU A 430 3.32 -14.21 -33.19
C LEU A 430 4.68 -14.18 -32.47
N LEU A 431 5.73 -14.72 -33.08
CA LEU A 431 7.09 -14.61 -32.55
C LEU A 431 8.05 -14.22 -33.68
N GLU A 432 8.09 -12.92 -34.00
CA GLU A 432 9.28 -12.30 -34.59
C GLU A 432 10.44 -12.43 -33.59
N ILE A 433 11.14 -13.56 -33.67
CA ILE A 433 12.41 -13.79 -33.00
C ILE A 433 13.45 -12.95 -33.76
N ASN A 434 13.51 -11.66 -33.43
CA ASN A 434 14.67 -10.81 -33.76
C ASN A 434 14.95 -9.71 -32.73
N ARG A 435 14.37 -9.77 -31.51
CA ARG A 435 14.67 -8.80 -30.43
C ARG A 435 14.74 -9.39 -29.02
N LEU A 436 15.23 -10.61 -28.87
CA LEU A 436 15.55 -11.16 -27.54
C LEU A 436 16.83 -10.56 -26.90
N THR A 437 17.53 -9.66 -27.60
CA THR A 437 18.55 -8.78 -27.04
C THR A 437 18.01 -7.44 -26.51
N ALA A 438 16.71 -7.13 -26.67
CA ALA A 438 16.15 -5.83 -26.29
C ALA A 438 15.13 -5.85 -25.13
N LEU A 439 14.66 -7.03 -24.69
CA LEU A 439 13.64 -7.12 -23.63
C LEU A 439 14.19 -7.33 -22.20
N ILE A 440 15.50 -7.17 -21.99
CA ILE A 440 16.14 -7.23 -20.66
C ILE A 440 16.09 -5.87 -19.92
N ARG A 441 15.44 -4.83 -20.47
CA ARG A 441 15.54 -3.47 -19.89
C ARG A 441 14.32 -2.87 -19.20
N ASN A 442 13.15 -3.51 -19.14
CA ASN A 442 12.03 -2.94 -18.41
C ASN A 442 11.58 -3.81 -17.22
N THR A 443 11.95 -3.31 -16.05
CA THR A 443 11.64 -3.73 -14.67
C THR A 443 10.16 -4.05 -14.42
N PRO A 444 9.85 -5.16 -13.72
CA PRO A 444 8.65 -5.24 -12.90
C PRO A 444 8.93 -4.64 -11.52
N ILE A 445 8.13 -3.64 -11.15
CA ILE A 445 8.01 -3.13 -9.78
C ILE A 445 7.40 -4.26 -8.94
N MET A 446 8.15 -4.82 -7.97
CA MET A 446 7.68 -5.90 -7.09
C MET A 446 7.95 -5.62 -5.62
N CYS A 447 6.94 -5.90 -4.79
CA CYS A 447 6.89 -5.73 -3.34
C CYS A 447 8.02 -6.48 -2.59
N ARG A 448 8.37 -5.95 -1.41
CA ARG A 448 9.49 -6.33 -0.54
C ARG A 448 9.71 -7.83 -0.24
N SER A 449 8.72 -8.73 -0.41
CA SER A 449 8.94 -10.17 -0.25
C SER A 449 9.68 -10.83 -1.43
N ALA A 450 9.72 -10.17 -2.59
CA ALA A 450 10.38 -10.68 -3.80
C ALA A 450 11.84 -10.20 -3.98
N TYR A 451 12.34 -9.33 -3.09
CA TYR A 451 13.71 -8.82 -3.16
C TYR A 451 14.75 -9.93 -2.97
N ILE A 452 14.44 -10.92 -2.14
CA ILE A 452 15.28 -12.11 -1.93
C ILE A 452 15.29 -12.96 -3.20
N THR A 453 14.15 -13.15 -3.87
CA THR A 453 14.04 -13.97 -5.08
C THR A 453 14.73 -13.31 -6.29
N THR A 454 14.69 -11.99 -6.42
CA THR A 454 15.19 -11.28 -7.61
C THR A 454 16.72 -11.21 -7.63
N TYR A 455 17.38 -11.01 -6.47
CA TYR A 455 18.85 -11.08 -6.39
C TYR A 455 19.39 -12.49 -6.62
N MET A 456 18.63 -13.52 -6.23
CA MET A 456 19.04 -14.93 -6.38
C MET A 456 18.90 -15.46 -7.81
N ILE A 457 18.07 -14.82 -8.66
CA ILE A 457 17.95 -15.15 -10.08
C ILE A 457 19.09 -14.50 -10.90
N PHE A 458 19.52 -13.27 -10.57
CA PHE A 458 20.59 -12.59 -11.31
C PHE A 458 22.00 -13.10 -11.00
N GLY A 459 22.23 -13.73 -9.84
CA GLY A 459 23.53 -14.35 -9.48
C GLY A 459 23.91 -15.58 -10.31
N LEU A 460 22.96 -16.21 -11.02
CA LEU A 460 23.19 -17.39 -11.87
C LEU A 460 23.54 -17.05 -13.32
N ILE A 461 23.61 -15.76 -13.68
CA ILE A 461 23.92 -15.31 -15.05
C ILE A 461 25.39 -14.88 -15.22
N ASN A 462 26.21 -14.85 -14.15
CA ASN A 462 27.62 -14.43 -14.22
C ASN A 462 28.63 -15.41 -13.58
N LEU A 463 28.40 -16.72 -13.67
CA LEU A 463 29.44 -17.74 -13.52
C LEU A 463 29.29 -18.84 -14.58
#